data_AF-W7UJQ2-F1
#
_entry.id   AF-W7UJQ2-F1
#
_cell.length_a   1.000
_cell.length_b   1.000
_cell.length_c   1.000
_cell.angle_alpha   90.00
_cell.angle_beta   90.00
_cell.angle_gamma   90.00
#
_symmetry.space_group_name_H-M   'P 1'
#
loop_
_entity.id
_entity.type
_entity.pdbx_description
1 polymer ?
#
loop_
_entity_poly.entity_id
_entity_poly.type
_entity_poly.pdbx_seq_one_letter_code
_entity_poly.pdbx_strand_id
1 'polypeptide(L)'
;MKSLFGNVWTKRVISLLSVVYTLFVFRLCYLSIFYDMHIHQRASLCLAVSGVSLAALIIMLYTRHQIVTRICSFLILPAMLPVVLLYFGEWGLIIPIVITGIVILLMSGAGEGVKTALATIILLMYIFGALGYFLFSSFFVAAIKEKTVETGVSPSGEYRYRIVNTDDSSKGSTAIYVEPNTADVKNSFATFTLKNLERVVYLSRPIRSGITVNWETKSRQAITDELNALSDTIELKVTDEELTRLGYTYDNKLMLTDLSASRKFAIDKTAADVDPVALDSLTEDQLDFFGIGKEANGRYYIKSPSEKVLAEMEYTADKRMYINEMNAGALRQFNSEQVDEATGISYFTLKKYHNVNLNTLTDEQLDYLGVSPSGDVMTISIPPLMSEPDEEHPDAKPVELAPAEEKIVFRYYVAEIEDYYDVNSRHLSFDLLS
;
A
#
# COMPACT_ATOMS: atom_id res chain seq x y z
N MET A 1 -44.14 -32.25 -8.10
CA MET A 1 -42.80 -31.91 -7.56
C MET A 1 -41.65 -32.74 -8.14
N LYS A 2 -41.75 -34.07 -8.30
CA LYS A 2 -40.65 -34.91 -8.87
C LYS A 2 -40.21 -34.52 -10.30
N SER A 3 -41.11 -34.02 -11.14
CA SER A 3 -40.79 -33.59 -12.53
C SER A 3 -39.95 -32.31 -12.59
N LEU A 4 -40.12 -31.39 -11.63
CA LEU A 4 -39.36 -30.14 -11.58
C LEU A 4 -37.91 -30.36 -11.14
N PHE A 5 -37.68 -31.24 -10.16
CA PHE A 5 -36.33 -31.62 -9.68
C PHE A 5 -35.64 -32.68 -10.55
N GLY A 6 -36.34 -33.27 -11.51
CA GLY A 6 -35.73 -34.15 -12.53
C GLY A 6 -35.12 -33.37 -13.70
N ASN A 7 -35.61 -32.16 -13.96
CA ASN A 7 -35.26 -31.38 -15.14
C ASN A 7 -33.80 -30.90 -15.12
N VAL A 8 -33.11 -31.12 -16.24
CA VAL A 8 -31.72 -30.72 -16.47
C VAL A 8 -31.54 -29.20 -16.35
N TRP A 9 -32.51 -28.41 -16.82
CA TRP A 9 -32.47 -26.95 -16.71
C TRP A 9 -32.57 -26.47 -15.27
N THR A 10 -33.45 -27.07 -14.47
CA THR A 10 -33.56 -26.77 -13.03
C THR A 10 -32.25 -27.07 -12.31
N LYS A 11 -31.59 -28.21 -12.61
CA LYS A 11 -30.29 -28.56 -12.02
C LYS A 11 -29.16 -27.61 -12.41
N ARG A 12 -29.18 -27.08 -13.64
CA ARG A 12 -28.22 -26.06 -14.09
C ARG A 12 -28.39 -24.75 -13.35
N VAL A 13 -29.62 -24.26 -13.21
CA VAL A 13 -29.92 -23.04 -12.45
C VAL A 13 -29.53 -23.20 -10.98
N ILE A 14 -29.90 -24.32 -10.35
CA ILE A 14 -29.53 -24.60 -8.95
C ILE A 14 -28.00 -24.72 -8.79
N SER A 15 -27.26 -25.19 -9.81
CA SER A 15 -25.79 -25.26 -9.72
C SER A 15 -25.10 -23.90 -9.65
N LEU A 16 -25.78 -22.81 -10.02
CA LEU A 16 -25.25 -21.46 -9.82
C LEU A 16 -25.19 -21.07 -8.34
N LEU A 17 -26.02 -21.65 -7.47
CA LEU A 17 -25.92 -21.46 -6.02
C LEU A 17 -24.59 -22.03 -5.46
N SER A 18 -24.04 -23.07 -6.11
CA SER A 18 -22.70 -23.57 -5.80
C SER A 18 -21.64 -22.50 -6.03
N VAL A 19 -21.78 -21.70 -7.09
CA VAL A 19 -20.86 -20.59 -7.40
C VAL A 19 -20.95 -19.52 -6.32
N VAL A 20 -22.14 -19.19 -5.85
CA VAL A 20 -22.34 -18.20 -4.77
C VAL A 20 -21.58 -18.62 -3.50
N TYR A 21 -21.68 -19.89 -3.10
CA TYR A 21 -20.92 -20.40 -1.95
C TYR A 21 -19.41 -20.37 -2.20
N THR A 22 -18.95 -20.75 -3.40
CA THR A 22 -17.52 -20.68 -3.75
C THR A 22 -17.00 -19.24 -3.76
N LEU A 23 -17.78 -18.27 -4.23
CA LEU A 23 -17.44 -16.84 -4.16
C LEU A 23 -17.36 -16.35 -2.71
N PHE A 24 -18.23 -16.83 -1.83
CA PHE A 24 -18.13 -16.57 -0.40
C PHE A 24 -16.80 -17.09 0.18
N VAL A 25 -16.38 -18.31 -0.19
CA VAL A 25 -15.08 -18.86 0.22
C VAL A 25 -13.91 -18.04 -0.34
N PHE A 26 -13.98 -17.62 -1.60
CA PHE A 26 -12.96 -16.73 -2.19
C PHE A 26 -12.91 -15.36 -1.50
N ARG A 27 -14.06 -14.80 -1.12
CA ARG A 27 -14.12 -13.57 -0.33
C ARG A 27 -13.47 -13.75 1.04
N LEU A 28 -13.69 -14.89 1.72
CA LEU A 28 -12.99 -15.20 2.97
C LEU A 28 -11.49 -15.37 2.77
N CYS A 29 -11.06 -15.98 1.66
CA CYS A 29 -9.65 -16.08 1.29
C CYS A 29 -9.01 -14.69 1.14
N TYR A 30 -9.66 -13.79 0.38
CA TYR A 30 -9.23 -12.40 0.24
C TYR A 30 -9.14 -11.71 1.60
N LEU A 31 -10.18 -11.83 2.44
CA LEU A 31 -10.16 -11.25 3.79
C LEU A 31 -9.02 -11.81 4.64
N SER A 32 -8.74 -13.12 4.57
CA SER A 32 -7.65 -13.72 5.35
C SER A 32 -6.26 -13.18 5.01
N ILE A 33 -6.03 -12.87 3.74
CA ILE A 33 -4.74 -12.35 3.26
C ILE A 33 -4.56 -10.91 3.71
N PHE A 34 -5.59 -10.07 3.54
CA PHE A 34 -5.46 -8.62 3.71
C PHE A 34 -5.92 -8.11 5.07
N TYR A 35 -6.73 -8.85 5.82
CA TYR A 35 -7.35 -8.37 7.06
C TYR A 35 -7.10 -9.30 8.25
N ASP A 36 -6.99 -8.73 9.44
CA ASP A 36 -7.07 -9.40 10.73
C ASP A 36 -8.53 -9.50 11.18
N MET A 37 -8.94 -10.68 11.62
CA MET A 37 -10.33 -10.97 11.97
C MET A 37 -10.53 -10.96 13.48
N HIS A 38 -11.44 -10.11 13.95
CA HIS A 38 -11.87 -10.03 15.35
C HIS A 38 -13.32 -10.50 15.47
N ILE A 39 -13.53 -11.67 16.08
CA ILE A 39 -14.87 -12.26 16.23
C ILE A 39 -15.52 -11.81 17.54
N HIS A 40 -16.66 -11.13 17.44
CA HIS A 40 -17.44 -10.67 18.60
C HIS A 40 -18.28 -11.80 19.20
N GLN A 41 -18.85 -12.67 18.36
CA GLN A 41 -19.80 -13.71 18.75
C GLN A 41 -19.42 -15.07 18.16
N ARG A 42 -18.48 -15.78 18.81
CA ARG A 42 -17.94 -17.07 18.33
C ARG A 42 -19.00 -18.14 18.11
N ALA A 43 -19.95 -18.28 19.05
CA ALA A 43 -20.99 -19.31 18.98
C ALA A 43 -21.97 -19.06 17.82
N SER A 44 -22.47 -17.84 17.67
CA SER A 44 -23.40 -17.46 16.61
C SER A 44 -22.77 -17.61 15.22
N LEU A 45 -21.51 -17.20 15.06
CA LEU A 45 -20.76 -17.36 13.82
C LEU A 45 -20.62 -18.84 13.44
N CYS A 46 -20.21 -19.68 14.39
CA CYS A 46 -20.05 -21.12 14.16
C CYS A 46 -21.36 -21.77 13.71
N LEU A 47 -22.48 -21.46 14.37
CA LEU A 47 -23.80 -21.98 13.98
C LEU A 47 -24.24 -21.49 12.61
N ALA A 48 -24.07 -20.19 12.31
CA ALA A 48 -24.45 -19.61 11.03
C ALA A 48 -23.62 -20.21 9.88
N VAL A 49 -22.29 -20.27 10.02
CA VAL A 49 -21.39 -20.84 9.02
C VAL A 49 -21.68 -22.33 8.82
N SER A 50 -21.94 -23.08 9.90
CA SER A 50 -22.32 -24.49 9.80
C SER A 50 -23.64 -24.70 9.06
N GLY A 51 -24.66 -23.89 9.35
CA GLY A 51 -25.95 -23.95 8.68
C GLY A 51 -25.86 -23.63 7.19
N VAL A 52 -25.13 -22.57 6.82
CA VAL A 52 -24.89 -22.20 5.42
C VAL A 52 -24.07 -23.27 4.69
N SER A 53 -23.02 -23.80 5.33
CA SER A 53 -22.17 -24.84 4.76
C SER A 53 -22.95 -26.13 4.51
N LEU A 54 -23.81 -26.55 5.45
CA LEU A 54 -24.66 -27.72 5.29
C LEU A 54 -25.69 -27.54 4.16
N ALA A 55 -26.33 -26.38 4.07
CA ALA A 55 -27.26 -26.07 2.99
C ALA A 55 -26.55 -26.08 1.62
N ALA A 56 -25.37 -25.46 1.54
CA ALA A 56 -24.54 -25.47 0.35
C ALA A 56 -24.13 -26.90 -0.04
N LEU A 57 -23.72 -27.72 0.92
CA LEU A 57 -23.35 -29.11 0.70
C LEU A 57 -24.52 -29.91 0.08
N ILE A 58 -25.73 -29.78 0.63
CA ILE A 58 -26.93 -30.48 0.09
C ILE A 58 -27.18 -30.07 -1.37
N ILE A 59 -27.10 -28.77 -1.67
CA ILE A 59 -27.28 -28.23 -3.01
C ILE A 59 -26.21 -28.74 -3.97
N MET A 60 -24.95 -28.74 -3.54
CA MET A 60 -23.83 -29.21 -4.34
C MET A 60 -23.89 -30.72 -4.60
N LEU A 61 -24.30 -31.53 -3.62
CA LEU A 61 -24.51 -32.97 -3.81
C LEU A 61 -25.63 -33.24 -4.81
N TYR A 62 -26.73 -32.48 -4.74
CA TYR A 62 -27.83 -32.59 -5.69
C TYR A 62 -27.39 -32.22 -7.12
N THR A 63 -26.48 -31.26 -7.28
CA THR A 63 -25.96 -30.78 -8.57
C THR A 63 -24.60 -31.37 -8.97
N ARG A 64 -24.11 -32.40 -8.27
CA ARG A 64 -22.72 -32.92 -8.38
C ARG A 64 -22.26 -33.32 -9.79
N HIS A 65 -23.19 -33.64 -10.68
CA HIS A 65 -22.88 -34.00 -12.07
C HIS A 65 -22.84 -32.79 -13.02
N GLN A 66 -23.24 -31.59 -12.59
CA GLN A 66 -23.08 -30.37 -13.38
C GLN A 66 -21.61 -29.96 -13.41
N ILE A 67 -21.16 -29.43 -14.55
CA ILE A 67 -19.76 -29.01 -14.74
C ILE A 67 -19.40 -27.89 -13.75
N VAL A 68 -20.32 -26.93 -13.55
CA VAL A 68 -20.15 -25.80 -12.62
C VAL A 68 -19.86 -26.27 -11.20
N THR A 69 -20.69 -27.17 -10.65
CA THR A 69 -20.50 -27.72 -9.31
C THR A 69 -19.21 -28.54 -9.19
N ARG A 70 -18.81 -29.26 -10.25
CA ARG A 70 -17.53 -29.98 -10.28
C ARG A 70 -16.34 -29.03 -10.17
N ILE A 71 -16.33 -27.95 -10.93
CA ILE A 71 -15.28 -26.92 -10.85
C ILE A 71 -15.26 -26.29 -9.45
N CYS A 72 -16.43 -25.88 -8.93
CA CYS A 72 -16.56 -25.33 -7.58
C CYS A 72 -15.98 -26.27 -6.51
N SER A 73 -16.24 -27.58 -6.62
CA SER A 73 -15.73 -28.59 -5.68
C SER A 73 -14.20 -28.69 -5.64
N PHE A 74 -13.53 -28.33 -6.73
CA PHE A 74 -12.07 -28.33 -6.83
C PHE A 74 -11.43 -27.05 -6.30
N LEU A 75 -12.17 -25.94 -6.30
CA LEU A 75 -11.65 -24.61 -5.93
C LEU A 75 -11.79 -24.29 -4.44
N ILE A 76 -12.80 -24.86 -3.75
CA ILE A 76 -13.10 -24.54 -2.35
C ILE A 76 -11.92 -24.83 -1.42
N LEU A 77 -11.30 -26.02 -1.52
CA LEU A 77 -10.20 -26.39 -0.63
C LEU A 77 -8.92 -25.58 -0.90
N PRO A 78 -8.46 -25.39 -2.15
CA PRO A 78 -7.35 -24.45 -2.41
C PRO A 78 -7.60 -23.04 -1.88
N ALA A 79 -8.80 -22.50 -2.07
CA ALA A 79 -9.15 -21.17 -1.57
C ALA A 79 -9.16 -21.10 -0.04
N MET A 80 -9.43 -22.21 0.66
CA MET A 80 -9.40 -22.25 2.13
C MET A 80 -8.00 -22.34 2.73
N LEU A 81 -6.95 -22.59 1.93
CA LEU A 81 -5.59 -22.72 2.47
C LEU A 81 -5.13 -21.45 3.21
N PRO A 82 -5.19 -20.23 2.63
CA PRO A 82 -4.79 -19.02 3.35
C PRO A 82 -5.63 -18.78 4.60
N VAL A 83 -6.94 -19.07 4.54
CA VAL A 83 -7.85 -18.95 5.69
C VAL A 83 -7.42 -19.86 6.85
N VAL A 84 -7.05 -21.11 6.54
CA VAL A 84 -6.61 -22.09 7.54
C VAL A 84 -5.29 -21.68 8.20
N LEU A 85 -4.36 -21.13 7.41
CA LEU A 85 -3.05 -20.73 7.91
C LEU A 85 -3.10 -19.41 8.70
N LEU A 86 -3.77 -18.39 8.16
CA LEU A 86 -3.75 -17.03 8.68
C LEU A 86 -4.77 -16.79 9.80
N TYR A 87 -5.89 -17.53 9.81
CA TYR A 87 -6.87 -17.49 10.90
C TYR A 87 -6.82 -18.75 11.77
N PHE A 88 -5.63 -19.34 11.88
CA PHE A 88 -5.40 -20.52 12.70
C PHE A 88 -5.85 -20.27 14.15
N GLY A 89 -6.69 -21.16 14.69
CA GLY A 89 -7.31 -21.01 16.01
C GLY A 89 -8.79 -20.64 15.97
N GLU A 90 -9.29 -20.04 14.89
CA GLU A 90 -10.72 -19.72 14.72
C GLU A 90 -11.48 -20.89 14.07
N TRP A 91 -11.41 -22.05 14.72
CA TRP A 91 -11.92 -23.34 14.24
C TRP A 91 -13.42 -23.35 13.89
N GLY A 92 -14.22 -22.54 14.57
CA GLY A 92 -15.66 -22.44 14.33
C GLY A 92 -16.02 -21.93 12.93
N LEU A 93 -15.14 -21.16 12.30
CA LEU A 93 -15.29 -20.73 10.90
C LEU A 93 -14.69 -21.75 9.93
N ILE A 94 -13.51 -22.30 10.27
CA ILE A 94 -12.71 -23.13 9.38
C ILE A 94 -13.34 -24.51 9.16
N ILE A 95 -13.69 -25.21 10.24
CA ILE A 95 -14.06 -26.63 10.21
C ILE A 95 -15.27 -26.90 9.28
N PRO A 96 -16.41 -26.17 9.38
CA PRO A 96 -17.58 -26.48 8.56
C PRO A 96 -17.33 -26.33 7.05
N ILE A 97 -16.53 -25.33 6.66
CA ILE A 97 -16.23 -25.05 5.25
C ILE A 97 -15.26 -26.10 4.69
N VAL A 98 -14.21 -26.46 5.46
CA VAL A 98 -13.24 -27.49 5.05
C VAL A 98 -13.91 -28.86 4.94
N ILE A 99 -14.76 -29.25 5.91
CA ILE A 99 -15.53 -30.50 5.83
C ILE A 99 -16.39 -30.50 4.56
N THR A 100 -17.10 -29.40 4.29
CA THR A 100 -17.91 -29.26 3.07
C THR A 100 -17.07 -29.45 1.82
N GLY A 101 -15.89 -28.82 1.75
CA GLY A 101 -14.93 -28.96 0.65
C GLY A 101 -14.44 -30.39 0.44
N ILE A 102 -14.04 -31.08 1.52
CA ILE A 102 -13.58 -32.49 1.44
C ILE A 102 -14.71 -33.38 0.93
N VAL A 103 -15.89 -33.25 1.53
CA VAL A 103 -17.04 -34.10 1.22
C VAL A 103 -17.48 -33.89 -0.23
N ILE A 104 -17.56 -32.64 -0.70
CA ILE A 104 -17.97 -32.37 -2.08
C ILE A 104 -16.90 -32.76 -3.10
N LEU A 105 -15.61 -32.64 -2.77
CA LEU A 105 -14.52 -33.10 -3.63
C LEU A 105 -14.60 -34.62 -3.85
N LEU A 106 -14.73 -35.38 -2.77
CA LEU A 106 -14.78 -36.86 -2.81
C LEU A 106 -16.05 -37.38 -3.48
N MET A 107 -17.19 -36.75 -3.19
CA MET A 107 -18.49 -37.12 -3.77
C MET A 107 -18.81 -36.40 -5.09
N SER A 108 -17.88 -35.64 -5.64
CA SER A 108 -18.03 -34.94 -6.91
C SER A 108 -18.31 -35.92 -8.05
N GLY A 109 -19.09 -35.49 -9.05
CA GLY A 109 -19.38 -36.30 -10.24
C GLY A 109 -18.22 -36.44 -11.23
N ALA A 110 -16.98 -36.14 -10.80
CA ALA A 110 -15.76 -36.27 -11.58
C ALA A 110 -15.21 -37.71 -11.54
N GLY A 111 -14.39 -38.08 -12.51
CA GLY A 111 -13.76 -39.41 -12.55
C GLY A 111 -12.85 -39.64 -11.34
N GLU A 112 -12.79 -40.90 -10.86
CA GLU A 112 -12.01 -41.27 -9.67
C GLU A 112 -10.53 -40.88 -9.77
N GLY A 113 -9.90 -41.06 -10.93
CA GLY A 113 -8.51 -40.66 -11.14
C GLY A 113 -8.26 -39.16 -10.91
N VAL A 114 -9.17 -38.30 -11.37
CA VAL A 114 -9.06 -36.83 -11.21
C VAL A 114 -9.24 -36.44 -9.75
N LYS A 115 -10.23 -37.03 -9.05
CA LYS A 115 -10.48 -36.76 -7.63
C LYS A 115 -9.27 -37.14 -6.79
N THR A 116 -8.71 -38.33 -7.01
CA THR A 116 -7.52 -38.81 -6.29
C THR A 116 -6.31 -37.92 -6.55
N ALA A 117 -6.05 -37.56 -7.82
CA ALA A 117 -4.94 -36.69 -8.17
C ALA A 117 -5.06 -35.31 -7.51
N LEU A 118 -6.23 -34.66 -7.64
CA LEU A 118 -6.47 -33.34 -7.05
C LEU A 118 -6.45 -33.38 -5.52
N ALA A 119 -7.06 -34.38 -4.89
CA ALA A 119 -7.00 -34.56 -3.44
C ALA A 119 -5.56 -34.69 -2.94
N THR A 120 -4.71 -35.42 -3.67
CA THR A 120 -3.29 -35.58 -3.33
C THR A 120 -2.53 -34.26 -3.47
N ILE A 121 -2.75 -33.51 -4.55
CA ILE A 121 -2.14 -32.19 -4.77
C ILE A 121 -2.56 -31.21 -3.67
N ILE A 122 -3.85 -31.15 -3.36
CA ILE A 122 -4.40 -30.28 -2.31
C ILE A 122 -3.81 -30.67 -0.95
N LEU A 123 -3.75 -31.96 -0.63
CA LEU A 123 -3.14 -32.43 0.62
C LEU A 123 -1.68 -32.00 0.73
N LEU A 124 -0.88 -32.21 -0.33
CA LEU A 124 0.52 -31.78 -0.35
C LEU A 124 0.65 -30.26 -0.18
N MET A 125 -0.19 -29.47 -0.85
CA MET A 125 -0.22 -28.02 -0.71
C MET A 125 -0.54 -27.58 0.72
N TYR A 126 -1.44 -28.27 1.43
CA TYR A 126 -1.70 -28.01 2.86
C TYR A 126 -0.51 -28.36 3.75
N ILE A 127 0.15 -29.49 3.50
CA ILE A 127 1.34 -29.91 4.26
C ILE A 127 2.48 -28.91 4.06
N PHE A 128 2.82 -28.58 2.81
CA PHE A 128 3.89 -27.62 2.51
C PHE A 128 3.53 -26.20 2.93
N GLY A 129 2.28 -25.78 2.76
CA GLY A 129 1.78 -24.47 3.21
C GLY A 129 1.87 -24.32 4.73
N ALA A 130 1.42 -25.33 5.49
CA ALA A 130 1.55 -25.34 6.94
C ALA A 130 3.02 -25.34 7.38
N LEU A 131 3.86 -26.21 6.80
CA LEU A 131 5.28 -26.26 7.10
C LEU A 131 5.96 -24.90 6.82
N GLY A 132 5.73 -24.31 5.65
CA GLY A 132 6.27 -23.02 5.27
C GLY A 132 5.81 -21.90 6.20
N TYR A 133 4.51 -21.87 6.54
CA TYR A 133 3.96 -20.90 7.48
C TYR A 133 4.59 -21.04 8.88
N PHE A 134 4.68 -22.25 9.42
CA PHE A 134 5.28 -22.49 10.73
C PHE A 134 6.78 -22.15 10.78
N LEU A 135 7.54 -22.50 9.74
CA LEU A 135 8.94 -22.11 9.64
C LEU A 135 9.06 -20.58 9.59
N PHE A 136 8.27 -19.93 8.75
CA PHE A 136 8.29 -18.47 8.65
C PHE A 136 7.93 -17.79 9.98
N SER A 137 6.82 -18.19 10.61
CA SER A 137 6.38 -17.61 11.87
C SER A 137 7.36 -17.88 13.01
N SER A 138 8.00 -19.06 13.05
CA SER A 138 8.93 -19.41 14.13
C SER A 138 10.29 -18.73 14.01
N PHE A 139 10.78 -18.48 12.79
CA PHE A 139 12.09 -17.88 12.57
C PHE A 139 12.06 -16.36 12.40
N PHE A 140 11.00 -15.79 11.83
CA PHE A 140 10.97 -14.37 11.46
C PHE A 140 10.04 -13.52 12.32
N VAL A 141 9.09 -14.11 13.05
CA VAL A 141 8.23 -13.35 13.96
C VAL A 141 8.80 -13.41 15.37
N ALA A 142 9.49 -12.34 15.77
CA ALA A 142 9.95 -12.19 17.15
C ALA A 142 8.75 -12.16 18.10
N ALA A 143 8.84 -12.90 19.21
CA ALA A 143 7.83 -12.87 20.27
C ALA A 143 7.95 -11.55 21.05
N ILE A 144 7.45 -10.46 20.45
CA ILE A 144 7.39 -9.15 21.10
C ILE A 144 6.17 -9.13 22.01
N LYS A 145 6.38 -8.91 23.31
CA LYS A 145 5.28 -8.66 24.25
C LYS A 145 4.89 -7.20 24.15
N GLU A 146 3.90 -6.93 23.31
CA GLU A 146 3.27 -5.62 23.22
C GLU A 146 2.15 -5.52 24.26
N LYS A 147 2.14 -4.41 25.00
CA LYS A 147 1.03 -4.03 25.87
C LYS A 147 0.46 -2.69 25.41
N THR A 148 -0.77 -2.72 24.93
CA THR A 148 -1.52 -1.50 24.62
C THR A 148 -1.84 -0.75 25.91
N VAL A 149 -1.35 0.48 26.03
CA VAL A 149 -1.52 1.37 27.18
C VAL A 149 -2.79 2.20 27.02
N GLU A 150 -3.01 2.74 25.83
CA GLU A 150 -4.12 3.63 25.52
C GLU A 150 -4.54 3.44 24.08
N THR A 151 -5.83 3.61 23.80
CA THR A 151 -6.37 3.70 22.45
C THR A 151 -7.39 4.84 22.37
N GLY A 152 -7.52 5.43 21.19
CA GLY A 152 -8.50 6.46 20.95
C GLY A 152 -8.77 6.66 19.47
N VAL A 153 -9.71 7.55 19.18
CA VAL A 153 -10.14 7.88 17.82
C VAL A 153 -10.02 9.39 17.65
N SER A 154 -9.56 9.79 16.48
CA SER A 154 -9.50 11.18 16.05
C SER A 154 -10.89 11.85 16.05
N PRO A 155 -10.98 13.19 16.16
CA PRO A 155 -12.25 13.92 16.19
C PRO A 155 -13.12 13.69 14.96
N SER A 156 -12.53 13.59 13.77
CA SER A 156 -13.25 13.26 12.53
C SER A 156 -13.80 11.82 12.51
N GLY A 157 -13.24 10.94 13.33
CA GLY A 157 -13.51 9.51 13.29
C GLY A 157 -12.73 8.75 12.20
N GLU A 158 -11.89 9.44 11.43
CA GLU A 158 -11.18 8.85 10.28
C GLU A 158 -9.97 8.02 10.69
N TYR A 159 -9.32 8.38 11.79
CA TYR A 159 -8.15 7.70 12.35
C TYR A 159 -8.40 7.17 13.73
N ARG A 160 -7.73 6.07 14.06
CA ARG A 160 -7.55 5.60 15.43
C ARG A 160 -6.08 5.50 15.76
N TYR A 161 -5.77 5.65 17.03
CA TYR A 161 -4.42 5.49 17.54
C TYR A 161 -4.37 4.46 18.64
N ARG A 162 -3.20 3.83 18.79
CA ARG A 162 -2.85 2.98 19.92
C ARG A 162 -1.45 3.34 20.43
N ILE A 163 -1.33 3.49 21.74
CA ILE A 163 -0.04 3.63 22.43
C ILE A 163 0.34 2.24 22.93
N VAL A 164 1.53 1.80 22.56
CA VAL A 164 2.01 0.45 22.85
C VAL A 164 3.34 0.56 23.56
N ASN A 165 3.42 -0.11 24.70
CA ASN A 165 4.68 -0.37 25.35
C ASN A 165 5.15 -1.77 24.98
N THR A 166 6.39 -1.86 24.54
CA THR A 166 7.05 -3.09 24.19
C THR A 166 8.10 -3.39 25.22
N ASP A 167 8.00 -4.56 25.85
CA ASP A 167 9.03 -5.07 26.75
C ASP A 167 10.11 -5.80 25.93
N ASP A 168 11.33 -5.29 25.92
CA ASP A 168 12.49 -5.92 25.29
C ASP A 168 13.71 -5.95 26.21
N SER A 169 14.79 -6.61 25.79
CA SER A 169 16.05 -6.70 26.55
C SER A 169 16.80 -5.37 26.71
N SER A 170 16.30 -4.28 26.12
CA SER A 170 16.93 -2.95 26.06
C SER A 170 16.11 -1.88 26.79
N LYS A 171 15.49 -2.25 27.93
CA LYS A 171 14.60 -1.40 28.75
C LYS A 171 13.31 -0.97 28.04
N GLY A 172 12.92 -1.67 26.98
CA GLY A 172 11.66 -1.52 26.26
C GLY A 172 11.54 -0.22 25.44
N SER A 173 10.37 -0.05 24.81
CA SER A 173 10.05 1.13 24.00
C SER A 173 8.59 1.51 24.11
N THR A 174 8.30 2.80 23.96
CA THR A 174 6.93 3.30 23.77
C THR A 174 6.76 3.77 22.33
N ALA A 175 5.78 3.21 21.63
CA ALA A 175 5.44 3.55 20.27
C ALA A 175 3.98 4.01 20.18
N ILE A 176 3.71 5.01 19.34
CA ILE A 176 2.36 5.44 19.00
C ILE A 176 2.12 5.06 17.55
N TYR A 177 1.10 4.25 17.35
CA TYR A 177 0.63 3.84 16.03
C TYR A 177 -0.63 4.59 15.68
N VAL A 178 -0.70 5.07 14.44
CA VAL A 178 -1.90 5.65 13.85
C VAL A 178 -2.27 4.81 12.63
N GLU A 179 -3.57 4.53 12.48
CA GLU A 179 -4.10 3.82 11.32
C GLU A 179 -5.52 4.31 10.97
N PRO A 180 -5.99 4.10 9.73
CA PRO A 180 -7.34 4.46 9.33
C PRO A 180 -8.39 3.66 10.08
N ASN A 181 -9.40 4.34 10.61
CA ASN A 181 -10.55 3.74 11.30
C ASN A 181 -11.71 3.38 10.34
N THR A 182 -11.66 3.88 9.10
CA THR A 182 -12.69 3.69 8.07
C THR A 182 -12.43 2.48 7.16
N ALA A 183 -11.21 1.94 7.14
CA ALA A 183 -10.81 0.86 6.25
C ALA A 183 -11.30 -0.54 6.68
N ASP A 184 -11.87 -0.66 7.88
CA ASP A 184 -12.33 -1.95 8.40
C ASP A 184 -13.63 -2.44 7.72
N VAL A 185 -13.72 -3.73 7.46
CA VAL A 185 -14.97 -4.37 7.04
C VAL A 185 -15.70 -4.89 8.28
N LYS A 186 -16.80 -4.23 8.64
CA LYS A 186 -17.60 -4.55 9.84
C LYS A 186 -18.83 -5.38 9.47
N ASN A 187 -18.96 -6.56 10.06
CA ASN A 187 -20.13 -7.43 9.94
C ASN A 187 -20.73 -7.73 11.33
N SER A 188 -21.96 -8.24 11.38
CA SER A 188 -22.65 -8.57 12.65
C SER A 188 -21.92 -9.58 13.53
N PHE A 189 -21.04 -10.40 12.96
CA PHE A 189 -20.34 -11.48 13.70
C PHE A 189 -18.85 -11.17 13.96
N ALA A 190 -18.23 -10.39 13.08
CA ALA A 190 -16.79 -10.13 13.11
C ALA A 190 -16.47 -8.77 12.48
N THR A 191 -15.41 -8.15 12.98
CA THR A 191 -14.76 -7.00 12.34
C THR A 191 -13.48 -7.49 11.69
N PHE A 192 -13.28 -7.13 10.42
CA PHE A 192 -12.05 -7.37 9.68
C PHE A 192 -11.27 -6.05 9.64
N THR A 193 -10.17 -5.99 10.37
CA THR A 193 -9.25 -4.85 10.42
C THR A 193 -8.20 -5.02 9.35
N LEU A 194 -7.93 -3.99 8.55
CA LEU A 194 -6.98 -4.14 7.43
C LEU A 194 -5.53 -4.22 7.94
N LYS A 195 -4.77 -5.20 7.44
CA LYS A 195 -3.37 -5.44 7.82
C LYS A 195 -2.44 -4.39 7.23
N ASN A 196 -1.31 -4.18 7.92
CA ASN A 196 -0.18 -3.38 7.45
C ASN A 196 -0.55 -1.92 7.10
N LEU A 197 -1.55 -1.37 7.79
CA LEU A 197 -1.88 0.05 7.73
C LEU A 197 -1.40 0.82 8.95
N GLU A 198 -0.74 0.17 9.89
CA GLU A 198 -0.22 0.85 11.07
C GLU A 198 1.03 1.66 10.72
N ARG A 199 1.05 2.93 11.14
CA ARG A 199 2.24 3.78 11.03
C ARG A 199 2.71 4.22 12.38
N VAL A 200 4.01 4.07 12.61
CA VAL A 200 4.70 4.58 13.79
C VAL A 200 4.93 6.07 13.62
N VAL A 201 4.18 6.88 14.36
CA VAL A 201 4.29 8.35 14.33
C VAL A 201 5.17 8.87 15.47
N TYR A 202 5.36 8.05 16.50
CA TYR A 202 6.29 8.32 17.58
C TYR A 202 6.90 7.02 18.08
N LEU A 203 8.21 7.04 18.34
CA LEU A 203 8.95 5.95 18.93
C LEU A 203 9.99 6.52 19.88
N SER A 204 9.94 6.10 21.15
CA SER A 204 10.94 6.45 22.16
C SER A 204 11.46 5.21 22.87
N ARG A 205 12.75 5.25 23.20
CA ARG A 205 13.45 4.29 24.07
C ARG A 205 14.14 5.07 25.18
N PRO A 206 14.03 4.67 26.47
CA PRO A 206 13.28 3.51 27.01
C PRO A 206 11.75 3.77 27.07
N ILE A 207 11.00 2.89 27.75
CA ILE A 207 9.56 3.06 28.00
C ILE A 207 9.27 4.41 28.66
N ARG A 208 8.27 5.13 28.13
CA ARG A 208 7.74 6.39 28.66
C ARG A 208 6.34 6.15 29.22
N SER A 209 6.12 6.54 30.48
CA SER A 209 4.79 6.54 31.11
C SER A 209 4.19 7.94 31.07
N GLY A 210 2.85 8.03 31.03
CA GLY A 210 2.14 9.31 31.13
C GLY A 210 2.15 10.18 29.87
N ILE A 211 2.45 9.63 28.68
CA ILE A 211 2.23 10.34 27.43
C ILE A 211 0.74 10.64 27.29
N THR A 212 0.39 11.89 27.05
CA THR A 212 -0.99 12.32 26.78
C THR A 212 -1.13 12.68 25.31
N VAL A 213 -2.19 12.17 24.68
CA VAL A 213 -2.51 12.45 23.26
C VAL A 213 -3.61 13.49 23.21
N ASN A 214 -3.36 14.58 22.48
CA ASN A 214 -4.34 15.61 22.19
C ASN A 214 -4.60 15.64 20.69
N TRP A 215 -5.88 15.61 20.33
CA TRP A 215 -6.32 15.76 18.95
C TRP A 215 -7.06 17.08 18.77
N GLU A 216 -6.79 17.72 17.64
CA GLU A 216 -7.51 18.91 17.20
C GLU A 216 -7.74 18.83 15.68
N THR A 217 -8.89 19.34 15.23
CA THR A 217 -9.17 19.53 13.81
C THR A 217 -8.78 20.95 13.42
N LYS A 218 -7.86 21.08 12.46
CA LYS A 218 -7.38 22.37 11.93
C LYS A 218 -7.79 22.55 10.48
N SER A 219 -7.94 23.80 10.04
CA SER A 219 -8.17 24.10 8.61
C SER A 219 -6.94 23.77 7.77
N ARG A 220 -7.15 23.44 6.50
CA ARG A 220 -6.09 23.22 5.50
C ARG A 220 -5.02 24.31 5.51
N GLN A 221 -5.43 25.58 5.41
CA GLN A 221 -4.49 26.71 5.43
C GLN A 221 -3.60 26.72 6.69
N ALA A 222 -4.18 26.56 7.88
CA ALA A 222 -3.41 26.53 9.12
C ALA A 222 -2.37 25.39 9.16
N ILE A 223 -2.72 24.20 8.63
CA ILE A 223 -1.79 23.07 8.55
C ILE A 223 -0.69 23.36 7.52
N THR A 224 -1.04 23.92 6.37
CA THR A 224 -0.08 24.33 5.33
C THR A 224 0.90 25.38 5.86
N ASP A 225 0.43 26.36 6.64
CA ASP A 225 1.27 27.37 7.27
C ASP A 225 2.25 26.75 8.28
N GLU A 226 1.80 25.79 9.10
CA GLU A 226 2.67 25.02 10.00
C GLU A 226 3.74 24.23 9.24
N LEU A 227 3.37 23.58 8.14
CA LEU A 227 4.28 22.78 7.32
C LEU A 227 5.34 23.67 6.64
N ASN A 228 4.91 24.79 6.05
CA ASN A 228 5.82 25.75 5.43
C ASN A 228 6.74 26.43 6.45
N ALA A 229 6.32 26.56 7.70
CA ALA A 229 7.18 27.03 8.79
C ALA A 229 8.26 26.00 9.20
N LEU A 230 8.02 24.71 8.98
CA LEU A 230 8.99 23.64 9.25
C LEU A 230 9.99 23.46 8.11
N SER A 231 9.54 23.53 6.86
CA SER A 231 10.37 23.36 5.68
C SER A 231 9.76 24.06 4.46
N ASP A 232 10.61 24.74 3.72
CA ASP A 232 10.29 25.39 2.44
C ASP A 232 10.48 24.48 1.22
N THR A 233 10.90 23.22 1.45
CA THR A 233 11.23 22.24 0.40
C THR A 233 10.23 21.07 0.33
N ILE A 234 9.04 21.21 0.92
CA ILE A 234 8.01 20.17 0.87
C ILE A 234 7.47 20.08 -0.56
N GLU A 235 7.67 18.94 -1.22
CA GLU A 235 7.25 18.69 -2.60
C GLU A 235 6.01 17.77 -2.65
N LEU A 236 5.02 18.15 -3.47
CA LEU A 236 3.84 17.34 -3.78
C LEU A 236 4.00 16.73 -5.17
N LYS A 237 3.80 15.43 -5.30
CA LYS A 237 3.77 14.75 -6.60
C LYS A 237 2.37 14.87 -7.20
N VAL A 238 2.27 15.33 -8.44
CA VAL A 238 1.02 15.57 -9.15
C VAL A 238 1.01 14.90 -10.53
N THR A 239 -0.19 14.67 -11.06
CA THR A 239 -0.42 14.11 -12.39
C THR A 239 -0.19 15.13 -13.51
N ASP A 240 -0.12 14.65 -14.76
CA ASP A 240 0.02 15.53 -15.93
C ASP A 240 -1.17 16.48 -16.11
N GLU A 241 -2.38 16.02 -15.76
CA GLU A 241 -3.60 16.84 -15.82
C GLU A 241 -3.57 17.95 -14.77
N GLU A 242 -3.13 17.62 -13.55
CA GLU A 242 -3.00 18.57 -12.44
C GLU A 242 -1.93 19.61 -12.74
N LEU A 243 -0.75 19.20 -13.24
CA LEU A 243 0.30 20.13 -13.67
C LEU A 243 -0.23 21.17 -14.66
N THR A 244 -0.98 20.71 -15.67
CA THR A 244 -1.51 21.59 -16.72
C THR A 244 -2.47 22.64 -16.14
N ARG A 245 -3.32 22.23 -15.19
CA ARG A 245 -4.28 23.13 -14.52
C ARG A 245 -3.63 24.08 -13.51
N LEU A 246 -2.53 23.67 -12.89
CA LEU A 246 -1.67 24.55 -12.08
C LEU A 246 -0.92 25.59 -12.94
N GLY A 247 -1.06 25.55 -14.27
CA GLY A 247 -0.41 26.47 -15.20
C GLY A 247 0.99 26.03 -15.62
N TYR A 248 1.39 24.80 -15.29
CA TYR A 248 2.64 24.24 -15.77
C TYR A 248 2.48 23.66 -17.18
N THR A 249 3.50 23.85 -18.00
CA THR A 249 3.58 23.26 -19.33
C THR A 249 4.49 22.03 -19.28
N TYR A 250 4.46 21.21 -20.34
CA TYR A 250 5.42 20.12 -20.44
C TYR A 250 6.86 20.65 -20.39
N ASP A 251 7.13 21.70 -21.16
CA ASP A 251 8.46 22.28 -21.34
C ASP A 251 9.03 22.91 -20.04
N ASN A 252 8.20 23.59 -19.23
CA ASN A 252 8.68 24.22 -17.98
C ASN A 252 8.90 23.23 -16.82
N LYS A 253 8.51 21.96 -17.00
CA LYS A 253 8.77 20.87 -16.06
C LYS A 253 9.84 19.90 -16.54
N LEU A 254 10.54 20.21 -17.63
CA LEU A 254 11.69 19.42 -18.07
C LEU A 254 12.90 19.66 -17.16
N MET A 255 13.44 18.57 -16.65
CA MET A 255 14.62 18.59 -15.77
C MET A 255 15.65 17.55 -16.18
N LEU A 256 16.92 17.87 -15.95
CA LEU A 256 18.04 16.95 -15.98
C LEU A 256 18.19 16.32 -14.59
N THR A 257 18.23 14.98 -14.54
CA THR A 257 18.56 14.22 -13.33
C THR A 257 19.75 13.31 -13.57
N ASP A 258 20.27 12.71 -12.49
CA ASP A 258 21.36 11.74 -12.55
C ASP A 258 22.61 12.28 -13.27
N LEU A 259 22.86 13.60 -13.13
CA LEU A 259 24.00 14.24 -13.79
C LEU A 259 25.31 13.65 -13.25
N SER A 260 26.19 13.24 -14.15
CA SER A 260 27.56 12.88 -13.78
C SER A 260 28.33 14.11 -13.26
N ALA A 261 29.38 13.90 -12.48
CA ALA A 261 30.19 14.99 -11.94
C ALA A 261 30.70 15.95 -13.03
N SER A 262 31.12 15.43 -14.18
CA SER A 262 31.58 16.25 -15.31
C SER A 262 30.47 17.11 -15.90
N ARG A 263 29.23 16.59 -15.97
CA ARG A 263 28.07 17.36 -16.46
C ARG A 263 27.61 18.42 -15.46
N LYS A 264 27.69 18.15 -14.16
CA LYS A 264 27.43 19.14 -13.11
C LYS A 264 28.42 20.32 -13.19
N PHE A 265 29.71 20.05 -13.34
CA PHE A 265 30.72 21.11 -13.45
C PHE A 265 30.53 21.99 -14.70
N ALA A 266 29.99 21.43 -15.79
CA ALA A 266 29.70 22.19 -17.01
C ALA A 266 28.54 23.20 -16.86
N ILE A 267 27.72 23.07 -15.81
CA ILE A 267 26.63 23.99 -15.49
C ILE A 267 26.88 24.76 -14.18
N ASP A 268 28.16 24.93 -13.82
CA ASP A 268 28.60 25.65 -12.62
C ASP A 268 28.04 25.06 -11.30
N LYS A 269 27.71 23.76 -11.30
CA LYS A 269 27.31 23.00 -10.11
C LYS A 269 28.47 22.19 -9.56
N THR A 270 28.42 21.91 -8.27
CA THR A 270 29.40 21.09 -7.54
C THR A 270 28.97 19.63 -7.52
N ALA A 271 29.89 18.74 -7.14
CA ALA A 271 29.56 17.31 -6.97
C ALA A 271 28.54 17.06 -5.84
N ALA A 272 28.41 17.99 -4.88
CA ALA A 272 27.48 17.91 -3.76
C ALA A 272 26.04 18.30 -4.13
N ASP A 273 25.84 19.00 -5.26
CA ASP A 273 24.51 19.36 -5.75
C ASP A 273 23.83 18.12 -6.34
N VAL A 274 22.87 17.56 -5.63
CA VAL A 274 22.16 16.33 -6.03
C VAL A 274 20.78 16.59 -6.60
N ASP A 275 20.30 17.82 -6.53
CA ASP A 275 18.95 18.18 -6.97
C ASP A 275 18.82 18.17 -8.50
N PRO A 276 17.63 17.80 -9.01
CA PRO A 276 17.28 17.97 -10.42
C PRO A 276 17.50 19.40 -10.92
N VAL A 277 17.98 19.55 -12.15
CA VAL A 277 18.24 20.86 -12.75
C VAL A 277 17.18 21.16 -13.82
N ALA A 278 16.37 22.20 -13.61
CA ALA A 278 15.39 22.64 -14.58
C ALA A 278 16.05 23.18 -15.85
N LEU A 279 15.56 22.79 -17.04
CA LEU A 279 16.10 23.29 -18.30
C LEU A 279 15.97 24.81 -18.43
N ASP A 280 14.92 25.40 -17.84
CA ASP A 280 14.72 26.85 -17.83
C ASP A 280 15.78 27.62 -17.04
N SER A 281 16.53 26.94 -16.16
CA SER A 281 17.63 27.56 -15.40
C SER A 281 18.96 27.59 -16.14
N LEU A 282 19.06 26.91 -17.30
CA LEU A 282 20.29 26.77 -18.07
C LEU A 282 20.41 27.85 -19.15
N THR A 283 21.63 28.29 -19.42
CA THR A 283 21.95 29.19 -20.54
C THR A 283 21.89 28.44 -21.88
N GLU A 284 21.82 29.17 -23.00
CA GLU A 284 21.83 28.54 -24.34
C GLU A 284 23.10 27.70 -24.59
N ASP A 285 24.25 28.16 -24.13
CA ASP A 285 25.53 27.43 -24.24
C ASP A 285 25.52 26.15 -23.39
N GLN A 286 24.95 26.23 -22.19
CA GLN A 286 24.78 25.06 -21.32
C GLN A 286 23.81 24.05 -21.93
N LEU A 287 22.69 24.50 -22.51
CA LEU A 287 21.75 23.62 -23.22
C LEU A 287 22.40 22.97 -24.45
N ASP A 288 23.21 23.72 -25.21
CA ASP A 288 23.97 23.20 -26.35
C ASP A 288 24.92 22.07 -25.94
N PHE A 289 25.56 22.19 -24.78
CA PHE A 289 26.42 21.14 -24.23
C PHE A 289 25.68 19.81 -23.96
N PHE A 290 24.38 19.86 -23.67
CA PHE A 290 23.52 18.67 -23.54
C PHE A 290 22.87 18.25 -24.86
N GLY A 291 23.17 18.91 -25.99
CA GLY A 291 22.54 18.65 -27.28
C GLY A 291 21.08 19.08 -27.34
N ILE A 292 20.66 20.01 -26.47
CA ILE A 292 19.28 20.51 -26.37
C ILE A 292 19.24 21.93 -26.96
N GLY A 293 18.22 22.19 -27.78
CA GLY A 293 17.89 23.52 -28.28
C GLY A 293 16.63 24.06 -27.61
N LYS A 294 16.56 25.39 -27.48
CA LYS A 294 15.38 26.13 -26.99
C LYS A 294 14.91 27.10 -28.06
N GLU A 295 13.60 27.13 -28.33
CA GLU A 295 12.98 28.10 -29.22
C GLU A 295 12.50 29.35 -28.46
N ALA A 296 12.25 30.44 -29.20
CA ALA A 296 11.76 31.70 -28.63
C ALA A 296 10.37 31.57 -27.96
N ASN A 297 9.60 30.54 -28.31
CA ASN A 297 8.32 30.20 -27.69
C ASN A 297 8.48 29.38 -26.39
N GLY A 298 9.72 29.07 -25.96
CA GLY A 298 10.03 28.30 -24.76
C GLY A 298 10.04 26.79 -24.95
N ARG A 299 9.83 26.27 -26.17
CA ARG A 299 9.85 24.82 -26.44
C ARG A 299 11.26 24.27 -26.57
N TYR A 300 11.47 23.05 -26.08
CA TYR A 300 12.73 22.35 -26.17
C TYR A 300 12.74 21.28 -27.26
N TYR A 301 13.87 21.13 -27.95
CA TYR A 301 14.07 20.12 -29.00
C TYR A 301 15.47 19.51 -28.93
N ILE A 302 15.63 18.29 -29.47
CA ILE A 302 16.93 17.63 -29.57
C ILE A 302 17.64 18.10 -30.84
N LYS A 303 18.89 18.59 -30.72
CA LYS A 303 19.65 19.15 -31.86
C LYS A 303 20.06 18.08 -32.89
N SER A 304 20.46 16.90 -32.40
CA SER A 304 20.95 15.80 -33.23
C SER A 304 20.40 14.46 -32.75
N PRO A 305 19.11 14.15 -33.00
CA PRO A 305 18.52 12.88 -32.60
C PRO A 305 19.13 11.72 -33.39
N SER A 306 19.38 10.58 -32.73
CA SER A 306 19.90 9.39 -33.41
C SER A 306 18.83 8.73 -34.30
N GLU A 307 19.25 7.90 -35.25
CA GLU A 307 18.34 7.12 -36.08
C GLU A 307 17.41 6.21 -35.25
N LYS A 308 17.88 5.72 -34.09
CA LYS A 308 17.08 4.89 -33.19
C LYS A 308 15.98 5.70 -32.52
N VAL A 309 16.29 6.91 -32.05
CA VAL A 309 15.28 7.81 -31.46
C VAL A 309 14.26 8.25 -32.52
N LEU A 310 14.70 8.49 -33.76
CA LEU A 310 13.81 8.82 -34.88
C LEU A 310 12.89 7.65 -35.26
N ALA A 311 13.41 6.42 -35.25
CA ALA A 311 12.64 5.21 -35.55
C ALA A 311 11.50 4.99 -34.55
N GLU A 312 11.73 5.23 -33.26
CA GLU A 312 10.69 5.16 -32.21
C GLU A 312 9.53 6.14 -32.43
N MET A 313 9.76 7.23 -33.17
CA MET A 313 8.75 8.24 -33.49
C MET A 313 8.16 8.09 -34.89
N GLU A 314 8.62 7.13 -35.69
CA GLU A 314 8.33 7.02 -37.14
C GLU A 314 8.67 8.32 -37.91
N TYR A 315 9.71 9.05 -37.47
CA TYR A 315 10.11 10.34 -38.06
C TYR A 315 11.22 10.19 -39.10
N THR A 316 11.27 11.12 -40.06
CA THR A 316 12.41 11.28 -40.98
C THR A 316 13.48 12.20 -40.38
N ALA A 317 14.73 12.03 -40.81
CA ALA A 317 15.90 12.73 -40.26
C ALA A 317 15.82 14.27 -40.36
N ASP A 318 15.01 14.81 -41.26
CA ASP A 318 14.89 16.26 -41.49
C ASP A 318 13.88 16.95 -40.55
N LYS A 319 13.12 16.20 -39.74
CA LYS A 319 12.11 16.77 -38.84
C LYS A 319 12.73 17.12 -37.48
N ARG A 320 12.58 18.38 -37.05
CA ARG A 320 12.94 18.82 -35.70
C ARG A 320 12.11 18.07 -34.66
N MET A 321 12.78 17.46 -33.69
CA MET A 321 12.15 16.64 -32.65
C MET A 321 11.98 17.44 -31.35
N TYR A 322 10.75 17.87 -31.08
CA TYR A 322 10.40 18.52 -29.82
C TYR A 322 10.23 17.50 -28.71
N ILE A 323 10.75 17.82 -27.53
CA ILE A 323 10.78 16.90 -26.38
C ILE A 323 9.34 16.63 -25.89
N ASN A 324 8.48 17.65 -25.93
CA ASN A 324 7.07 17.54 -25.53
C ASN A 324 6.20 16.69 -26.48
N GLU A 325 6.68 16.37 -27.67
CA GLU A 325 6.00 15.50 -28.64
C GLU A 325 6.54 14.06 -28.60
N MET A 326 7.60 13.79 -27.84
CA MET A 326 8.22 12.47 -27.76
C MET A 326 7.31 11.47 -27.04
N ASN A 327 7.17 10.28 -27.61
CA ASN A 327 6.57 9.16 -26.89
C ASN A 327 7.56 8.59 -25.84
N ALA A 328 7.05 7.74 -24.95
CA ALA A 328 7.86 7.16 -23.88
C ALA A 328 9.03 6.29 -24.40
N GLY A 329 8.89 5.66 -25.58
CA GLY A 329 9.93 4.85 -26.22
C GLY A 329 11.11 5.71 -26.68
N ALA A 330 10.82 6.78 -27.43
CA ALA A 330 11.81 7.72 -27.93
C ALA A 330 12.57 8.42 -26.79
N LEU A 331 11.89 8.82 -25.71
CA LEU A 331 12.56 9.47 -24.57
C LEU A 331 13.47 8.49 -23.82
N ARG A 332 13.03 7.23 -23.65
CA ARG A 332 13.86 6.16 -23.07
C ARG A 332 15.08 5.89 -23.93
N GLN A 333 14.90 5.80 -25.25
CA GLN A 333 16.00 5.59 -26.18
C GLN A 333 17.00 6.74 -26.13
N PHE A 334 16.54 7.99 -26.13
CA PHE A 334 17.40 9.16 -25.99
C PHE A 334 18.22 9.12 -24.69
N ASN A 335 17.58 8.85 -23.55
CA ASN A 335 18.27 8.74 -22.26
C ASN A 335 19.27 7.57 -22.23
N SER A 336 18.96 6.45 -22.88
CA SER A 336 19.87 5.29 -22.95
C SER A 336 21.15 5.55 -23.74
N GLU A 337 21.12 6.54 -24.63
CA GLU A 337 22.28 6.98 -25.41
C GLU A 337 23.16 7.98 -24.65
N GLN A 338 22.65 8.58 -23.56
CA GLN A 338 23.41 9.50 -22.71
C GLN A 338 24.21 8.75 -21.66
N VAL A 339 25.04 7.78 -22.09
CA VAL A 339 25.87 6.96 -21.22
C VAL A 339 27.32 6.96 -21.68
N ASP A 340 28.23 6.76 -20.74
CA ASP A 340 29.64 6.53 -21.03
C ASP A 340 29.84 5.12 -21.60
N GLU A 341 30.36 5.00 -22.82
CA GLU A 341 30.50 3.71 -23.51
C GLU A 341 31.41 2.71 -22.77
N ALA A 342 32.41 3.20 -22.01
CA ALA A 342 33.38 2.34 -21.34
C ALA A 342 32.87 1.84 -19.98
N THR A 343 32.08 2.64 -19.28
CA THR A 343 31.64 2.36 -17.90
C THR A 343 30.14 2.06 -17.78
N GLY A 344 29.33 2.40 -18.79
CA GLY A 344 27.88 2.27 -18.77
C GLY A 344 27.18 3.27 -17.83
N ILE A 345 27.91 4.24 -17.28
CA ILE A 345 27.38 5.23 -16.34
C ILE A 345 26.64 6.31 -17.13
N SER A 346 25.41 6.64 -16.72
CA SER A 346 24.64 7.73 -17.34
C SER A 346 25.32 9.08 -17.12
N TYR A 347 25.42 9.87 -18.19
CA TYR A 347 25.85 11.26 -18.13
C TYR A 347 24.74 12.15 -17.58
N PHE A 348 23.49 11.91 -17.98
CA PHE A 348 22.29 12.57 -17.46
C PHE A 348 21.04 11.84 -17.95
N THR A 349 19.93 12.05 -17.24
CA THR A 349 18.59 11.60 -17.64
C THR A 349 17.72 12.82 -17.84
N LEU A 350 17.06 12.93 -18.99
CA LEU A 350 16.03 13.94 -19.22
C LEU A 350 14.65 13.36 -18.84
N LYS A 351 13.93 14.05 -17.97
CA LYS A 351 12.55 13.67 -17.63
C LYS A 351 11.68 14.87 -17.33
N LYS A 352 10.38 14.69 -17.51
CA LYS A 352 9.37 15.58 -16.95
C LYS A 352 9.31 15.37 -15.44
N TYR A 353 9.39 16.44 -14.67
CA TYR A 353 9.30 16.43 -13.22
C TYR A 353 7.86 16.69 -12.79
N HIS A 354 7.34 15.80 -11.95
CA HIS A 354 5.95 15.81 -11.51
C HIS A 354 5.74 16.43 -10.13
N ASN A 355 6.78 17.08 -9.59
CA ASN A 355 6.69 17.66 -8.26
C ASN A 355 6.47 19.18 -8.30
N VAL A 356 5.74 19.66 -7.30
CA VAL A 356 5.44 21.08 -7.07
C VAL A 356 5.62 21.38 -5.59
N ASN A 357 6.26 22.50 -5.27
CA ASN A 357 6.50 22.87 -3.87
C ASN A 357 5.20 23.32 -3.19
N LEU A 358 4.93 22.81 -1.99
CA LEU A 358 3.74 23.13 -1.20
C LEU A 358 3.61 24.64 -0.96
N ASN A 359 4.71 25.33 -0.69
CA ASN A 359 4.73 26.78 -0.44
C ASN A 359 4.35 27.64 -1.66
N THR A 360 4.33 27.07 -2.86
CA THR A 360 3.91 27.77 -4.09
C THR A 360 2.42 27.62 -4.38
N LEU A 361 1.72 26.76 -3.65
CA LEU A 361 0.34 26.43 -3.90
C LEU A 361 -0.59 27.24 -3.01
N THR A 362 -1.68 27.69 -3.61
CA THR A 362 -2.80 28.36 -2.91
C THR A 362 -3.75 27.33 -2.31
N ASP A 363 -4.54 27.73 -1.32
CA ASP A 363 -5.57 26.90 -0.71
C ASP A 363 -6.56 26.34 -1.75
N GLU A 364 -6.95 27.14 -2.76
CA GLU A 364 -7.82 26.71 -3.87
C GLU A 364 -7.15 25.65 -4.75
N GLN A 365 -5.84 25.76 -5.00
CA GLN A 365 -5.10 24.76 -5.77
C GLN A 365 -4.97 23.45 -4.98
N LEU A 366 -4.79 23.51 -3.67
CA LEU A 366 -4.76 22.33 -2.81
C LEU A 366 -6.13 21.64 -2.75
N ASP A 367 -7.23 22.41 -2.73
CA ASP A 367 -8.59 21.87 -2.86
C ASP A 367 -8.76 21.08 -4.15
N TYR A 368 -8.26 21.66 -5.24
CA TYR A 368 -8.31 21.04 -6.55
C TYR A 368 -7.50 19.72 -6.61
N LEU A 369 -6.36 19.66 -5.91
CA LEU A 369 -5.55 18.44 -5.77
C LEU A 369 -6.20 17.38 -4.86
N GLY A 370 -7.44 17.60 -4.43
CA GLY A 370 -8.21 16.65 -3.63
C GLY A 370 -7.86 16.67 -2.15
N VAL A 371 -7.13 17.68 -1.68
CA VAL A 371 -6.71 17.75 -0.28
C VAL A 371 -7.79 18.38 0.58
N SER A 372 -8.17 17.69 1.65
CA SER A 372 -9.34 18.02 2.47
C SER A 372 -9.28 19.45 3.05
N PRO A 373 -10.43 20.16 3.15
CA PRO A 373 -10.48 21.53 3.71
C PRO A 373 -10.11 21.60 5.20
N SER A 374 -10.08 20.47 5.90
CA SER A 374 -9.64 20.37 7.28
C SER A 374 -8.96 19.03 7.54
N GLY A 375 -8.02 19.01 8.49
CA GLY A 375 -7.36 17.78 8.90
C GLY A 375 -7.17 17.67 10.39
N ASP A 376 -7.19 16.44 10.86
CA ASP A 376 -6.89 16.12 12.25
C ASP A 376 -5.36 16.14 12.46
N VAL A 377 -4.96 16.84 13.51
CA VAL A 377 -3.57 16.99 13.94
C VAL A 377 -3.43 16.35 15.31
N MET A 378 -2.45 15.45 15.44
CA MET A 378 -2.14 14.80 16.71
C MET A 378 -0.91 15.42 17.34
N THR A 379 -1.10 15.95 18.54
CA THR A 379 -0.05 16.49 19.39
C THR A 379 0.10 15.58 20.61
N ILE A 380 1.34 15.31 20.99
CA ILE A 380 1.65 14.53 22.19
C ILE A 380 2.36 15.40 23.22
N SER A 381 1.94 15.26 24.47
CA SER A 381 2.64 15.82 25.62
C SER A 381 3.46 14.70 26.27
N ILE A 382 4.78 14.84 26.22
CA ILE A 382 5.75 13.88 26.73
C ILE A 382 6.25 14.41 28.08
N PRO A 383 6.02 13.68 29.20
CA PRO A 383 6.57 14.08 30.49
C PRO A 383 8.10 13.90 30.52
N PRO A 384 8.79 14.62 31.43
CA PRO A 384 10.24 14.53 31.54
C PRO A 384 10.68 13.11 31.87
N LEU A 385 11.81 12.68 31.30
CA LEU A 385 12.40 11.39 31.66
C LEU A 385 13.14 11.57 32.96
N MET A 386 12.75 10.85 33.99
CA MET A 386 13.48 10.84 35.26
C MET A 386 14.36 9.60 35.33
N SER A 387 15.54 9.73 35.92
CA SER A 387 16.40 8.58 36.23
C SER A 387 15.68 7.66 37.22
N GLU A 388 15.85 6.35 37.05
CA GLU A 388 15.43 5.41 38.08
C GLU A 388 16.27 5.64 39.36
N PRO A 389 15.71 5.44 40.56
CA PRO A 389 16.48 5.49 41.79
C PRO A 389 17.59 4.43 41.74
N ASP A 390 18.83 4.82 42.06
CA ASP A 390 19.96 3.88 42.12
C ASP A 390 19.67 2.81 43.19
N GLU A 391 19.77 1.52 42.84
CA GLU A 391 19.55 0.42 43.80
C GLU A 391 20.57 0.48 44.97
N GLU A 392 21.76 1.03 44.73
CA GLU A 392 22.81 1.23 45.75
C GLU A 392 22.58 2.49 46.60
N HIS A 393 21.81 3.46 46.10
CA HIS A 393 21.55 4.75 46.75
C HIS A 393 20.06 5.14 46.61
N PRO A 394 19.15 4.47 47.35
CA PRO A 394 17.70 4.64 47.20
C PRO A 394 17.19 6.04 47.57
N ASP A 395 17.99 6.84 48.29
CA ASP A 395 17.66 8.21 48.69
C ASP A 395 18.12 9.26 47.66
N ALA A 396 18.78 8.84 46.57
CA ALA A 396 19.19 9.76 45.50
C ALA A 396 17.95 10.32 44.80
N LYS A 397 17.88 11.66 44.69
CA LYS A 397 16.78 12.32 43.99
C LYS A 397 16.83 11.94 42.50
N PRO A 398 15.68 11.59 41.88
CA PRO A 398 15.61 11.33 40.45
C PRO A 398 16.14 12.54 39.68
N VAL A 399 17.09 12.31 38.78
CA VAL A 399 17.68 13.32 37.91
C VAL A 399 16.87 13.36 36.62
N GLU A 400 16.53 14.56 36.17
CA GLU A 400 15.89 14.75 34.86
C GLU A 400 16.89 14.42 33.75
N LEU A 401 16.62 13.35 33.00
CA LEU A 401 17.43 12.87 31.88
C LEU A 401 16.99 13.50 30.55
N ALA A 402 15.73 13.94 30.45
CA ALA A 402 15.21 14.63 29.28
C ALA A 402 14.03 15.54 29.67
N PRO A 403 13.92 16.74 29.09
CA PRO A 403 12.85 17.67 29.39
C PRO A 403 11.47 17.19 28.94
N ALA A 404 10.44 17.82 29.50
CA ALA A 404 9.09 17.71 28.96
C ALA A 404 9.06 18.32 27.54
N GLU A 405 8.34 17.67 26.64
CA GLU A 405 8.23 18.08 25.24
C GLU A 405 6.78 18.00 24.78
N GLU A 406 6.35 19.00 24.00
CA GLU A 406 5.11 18.95 23.25
C GLU A 406 5.43 18.88 21.77
N LYS A 407 4.90 17.87 21.08
CA LYS A 407 5.28 17.58 19.70
C LYS A 407 4.08 17.18 18.86
N ILE A 408 3.96 17.81 17.69
CA ILE A 408 3.04 17.36 16.65
C ILE A 408 3.68 16.15 15.96
N VAL A 409 2.97 15.02 15.97
CA VAL A 409 3.47 13.73 15.47
C VAL A 409 2.68 13.19 14.29
N PHE A 410 1.45 13.68 14.06
CA PHE A 410 0.64 13.28 12.92
C PHE A 410 -0.19 14.44 12.38
N ARG A 411 -0.35 14.48 11.06
CA ARG A 411 -1.20 15.44 10.33
C ARG A 411 -1.94 14.69 9.24
N TYR A 412 -3.28 14.71 9.27
CA TYR A 412 -4.10 14.05 8.26
C TYR A 412 -3.81 14.50 6.83
N TYR A 413 -3.76 15.82 6.62
CA TYR A 413 -3.51 16.44 5.33
C TYR A 413 -2.20 15.93 4.66
N VAL A 414 -1.16 15.65 5.44
CA VAL A 414 0.09 15.04 4.95
C VAL A 414 -0.12 13.57 4.58
N ALA A 415 -1.00 12.87 5.30
CA ALA A 415 -1.38 11.50 4.99
C ALA A 415 -2.05 11.37 3.60
N GLU A 416 -2.89 12.34 3.23
CA GLU A 416 -3.52 12.40 1.89
C GLU A 416 -2.49 12.67 0.79
N ILE A 417 -1.59 13.63 1.03
CA ILE A 417 -0.58 14.06 0.05
C ILE A 417 0.40 12.96 -0.35
N GLU A 418 0.87 12.15 0.60
CA GLU A 418 1.87 11.12 0.31
C GLU A 418 1.23 9.75 0.03
N ASP A 419 -0.08 9.70 -0.28
CA ASP A 419 -0.86 8.47 -0.49
C ASP A 419 -0.65 7.44 0.64
N TYR A 420 -0.44 7.89 1.88
CA TYR A 420 0.06 7.06 2.97
C TYR A 420 -0.77 5.79 3.22
N TYR A 421 -2.06 5.89 2.92
CA TYR A 421 -3.08 4.88 3.17
C TYR A 421 -3.98 4.60 1.96
N ASP A 422 -3.56 4.88 0.72
CA ASP A 422 -4.39 4.55 -0.44
C ASP A 422 -4.67 3.03 -0.49
N VAL A 423 -5.87 2.69 -0.04
CA VAL A 423 -6.44 1.35 -0.03
C VAL A 423 -7.16 1.04 -1.33
N ASN A 424 -7.57 2.07 -2.08
CA ASN A 424 -8.37 1.93 -3.29
C ASN A 424 -7.50 1.53 -4.49
N SER A 425 -6.22 1.88 -4.54
CA SER A 425 -5.28 1.36 -5.56
C SER A 425 -4.90 -0.12 -5.36
N ARG A 426 -5.22 -0.73 -4.21
CA ARG A 426 -4.90 -2.14 -3.90
C ARG A 426 -5.98 -3.10 -4.44
N HIS A 427 -6.39 -2.91 -5.68
CA HIS A 427 -7.06 -3.96 -6.44
C HIS A 427 -6.00 -4.94 -6.97
N LEU A 428 -6.35 -6.23 -7.08
CA LEU A 428 -5.56 -7.17 -7.88
C LEU A 428 -5.52 -6.62 -9.31
N SER A 429 -4.42 -5.97 -9.68
CA SER A 429 -4.20 -5.57 -11.06
C SER A 429 -4.10 -6.86 -11.89
N PHE A 430 -5.06 -7.02 -12.80
CA PHE A 430 -5.06 -8.09 -13.79
C PHE A 430 -4.15 -7.74 -14.98
N ASP A 431 -3.45 -6.60 -14.95
CA ASP A 431 -2.50 -6.18 -15.99
C ASP A 431 -1.25 -7.08 -16.03
N LEU A 432 -1.01 -7.90 -15.02
CA LEU A 432 0.02 -8.97 -15.04
C LEU A 432 -0.42 -10.22 -15.82
N LEU A 433 -1.62 -10.23 -16.42
CA LEU A 433 -2.15 -11.32 -17.24
C LEU A 433 -2.45 -10.91 -18.69
N SER A 434 -2.02 -9.72 -19.14
CA SER A 434 -2.05 -9.30 -20.55
C SER A 434 -0.70 -9.41 -21.23
#